data_AF-A0A359IGC3-F1
#
_entry.id   AF-A0A359IGC3-F1
#
_cell.length_a   1.000
_cell.length_b   1.000
_cell.length_c   1.000
_cell.angle_alpha   90.00
_cell.angle_beta   90.00
_cell.angle_gamma   90.00
#
_symmetry.space_group_name_H-M   'P 1'
#
loop_
_entity.id
_entity.type
_entity.pdbx_description
1 polymer ?
#
loop_
_entity_poly.entity_id
_entity_poly.type
_entity_poly.pdbx_seq_one_letter_code
_entity_poly.pdbx_strand_id
1 'polypeptide(L)'
;MEYLTTRQPGLSYIRALHASPGAPGVDIYLNQNLVTKNLTYTNFTPYLGISPGMYSVKVYPAGMTNNPVINTNIDIRPNSIYTAAAIGRLNDIELYPIPDPVISPVPNKTRIRFVHLSPNAPAVDITLANGSVLFSDVMYKEYTTYISLPPGRYTLQARATGTENILLNVPNVVLRPSRNLSIYAVGLIGETPS
;
A
#
# COMPACT_ATOMS: atom_id res chain seq x y z
N MET A 1 12.56 -8.66 9.96
CA MET A 1 13.57 -7.59 9.79
C MET A 1 13.13 -6.39 10.61
N GLU A 2 13.87 -6.11 11.68
CA GLU A 2 13.76 -4.90 12.49
C GLU A 2 14.48 -3.77 11.78
N TYR A 3 13.77 -2.71 11.38
CA TYR A 3 14.36 -1.47 10.89
C TYR A 3 13.79 -0.31 11.71
N LEU A 4 14.23 -0.22 12.97
CA LEU A 4 14.11 0.99 13.78
C LEU A 4 15.47 1.33 14.39
N THR A 5 16.54 1.24 13.61
CA THR A 5 17.81 1.88 13.95
C THR A 5 17.81 3.28 13.34
N THR A 6 17.36 4.23 14.16
CA THR A 6 17.57 5.68 14.09
C THR A 6 17.26 6.36 12.76
N ARG A 7 16.07 6.97 12.69
CA ARG A 7 15.79 8.00 11.68
C ARG A 7 16.84 9.09 11.76
N GLN A 8 17.37 9.49 10.60
CA GLN A 8 18.16 10.70 10.51
C GLN A 8 17.26 11.92 10.67
N PRO A 9 17.52 12.81 11.65
CA PRO A 9 16.77 14.05 11.81
C PRO A 9 16.79 14.87 10.51
N GLY A 10 15.65 15.43 10.13
CA GLY A 10 15.53 16.24 8.92
C GLY A 10 15.27 15.48 7.62
N LEU A 11 15.35 14.14 7.62
CA LEU A 11 14.92 13.32 6.48
C LEU A 11 13.47 12.88 6.61
N SER A 12 12.85 12.72 5.44
CA SER A 12 11.61 11.99 5.21
C SER A 12 11.92 10.63 4.61
N TYR A 13 10.93 9.73 4.56
CA TYR A 13 11.11 8.40 4.00
C TYR A 13 9.99 8.08 3.01
N ILE A 14 10.36 7.55 1.85
CA ILE A 14 9.41 7.14 0.83
C ILE A 14 9.75 5.74 0.36
N ARG A 15 8.73 4.92 0.10
CA ARG A 15 8.87 3.69 -0.69
C ARG A 15 7.82 3.67 -1.79
N ALA A 16 8.07 2.92 -2.85
CA ALA A 16 7.07 2.70 -3.89
C ALA A 16 6.35 1.35 -3.68
N LEU A 17 5.09 1.31 -4.11
CA LEU A 17 4.28 0.10 -4.28
C LEU A 17 3.76 0.05 -5.71
N HIS A 18 3.96 -1.06 -6.41
CA HIS A 18 3.25 -1.30 -7.66
C HIS A 18 1.92 -2.00 -7.38
N ALA A 19 0.81 -1.28 -7.48
CA ALA A 19 -0.53 -1.75 -7.18
C ALA A 19 -1.52 -1.63 -8.36
N SER A 20 -1.05 -1.28 -9.56
CA SER A 20 -1.86 -1.27 -10.78
C SER A 20 -1.93 -2.69 -11.40
N PRO A 21 -3.09 -3.36 -11.40
CA PRO A 21 -3.20 -4.73 -11.92
C PRO A 21 -3.04 -4.78 -13.44
N GLY A 22 -2.33 -5.79 -13.96
CA GLY A 22 -2.14 -5.98 -15.40
C GLY A 22 -1.11 -5.05 -16.04
N ALA A 23 -0.50 -4.13 -15.29
CA ALA A 23 0.63 -3.34 -15.77
C ALA A 23 1.94 -4.12 -15.63
N PRO A 24 2.85 -4.02 -16.63
CA PRO A 24 4.15 -4.66 -16.55
C PRO A 24 4.98 -4.04 -15.42
N GLY A 25 6.09 -4.68 -15.06
CA GLY A 25 7.06 -4.07 -14.14
C GLY A 25 7.47 -2.68 -14.60
N VAL A 26 7.78 -1.79 -13.65
CA VAL A 26 8.04 -0.37 -13.94
C VAL A 26 9.40 0.11 -13.45
N ASP A 27 9.95 1.08 -14.15
CA ASP A 27 11.12 1.87 -13.74
C ASP A 27 10.64 3.21 -13.18
N ILE A 28 11.17 3.60 -12.01
CA ILE A 28 10.78 4.81 -11.28
C ILE A 28 11.94 5.79 -11.27
N TYR A 29 11.66 7.02 -11.67
CA TYR A 29 12.59 8.13 -11.73
C TYR A 29 12.15 9.25 -10.79
N LEU A 30 13.10 9.78 -10.02
CA LEU A 30 12.95 11.02 -9.23
C LEU A 30 13.91 12.08 -9.76
N ASN A 31 13.38 13.24 -10.16
CA ASN A 31 14.17 14.34 -10.75
C ASN A 31 15.11 13.84 -11.87
N GLN A 32 14.61 12.99 -12.77
CA GLN A 32 15.34 12.36 -13.88
C GLN A 32 16.35 11.27 -13.50
N ASN A 33 16.58 11.01 -12.21
CA ASN A 33 17.44 9.92 -11.75
C ASN A 33 16.64 8.63 -11.57
N LEU A 34 17.11 7.51 -12.13
CA LEU A 34 16.53 6.19 -11.92
C LEU A 34 16.76 5.77 -10.46
N VAL A 35 15.68 5.56 -9.70
CA VAL A 35 15.73 5.15 -8.28
C VAL A 35 15.26 3.71 -8.06
N THR A 36 14.51 3.14 -8.99
CA THR A 36 14.04 1.76 -8.92
C THR A 36 13.91 1.21 -10.32
N LYS A 37 14.43 0.00 -10.54
CA LYS A 37 14.33 -0.71 -11.80
C LYS A 37 13.43 -1.93 -11.64
N ASN A 38 12.54 -2.15 -12.61
CA ASN A 38 11.66 -3.32 -12.74
C ASN A 38 10.92 -3.67 -11.43
N LEU A 39 10.26 -2.69 -10.82
CA LEU A 39 9.35 -2.94 -9.71
C LEU A 39 8.13 -3.67 -10.26
N THR A 40 7.97 -4.95 -9.90
CA THR A 40 6.86 -5.78 -10.39
C THR A 40 5.61 -5.62 -9.54
N TYR A 41 4.46 -5.99 -10.11
CA TYR A 41 3.15 -5.92 -9.47
C TYR A 41 3.15 -6.58 -8.07
N THR A 42 2.44 -5.96 -7.13
CA THR A 42 2.34 -6.26 -5.69
C THR A 42 3.61 -6.05 -4.85
N ASN A 43 4.76 -5.77 -5.47
CA ASN A 43 5.99 -5.55 -4.73
C ASN A 43 6.17 -4.11 -4.25
N PHE A 44 6.92 -4.01 -3.15
CA PHE A 44 7.36 -2.76 -2.57
C PHE A 44 8.86 -2.58 -2.77
N THR A 45 9.30 -1.33 -2.86
CA THR A 45 10.72 -1.00 -2.66
C THR A 45 11.03 -0.97 -1.16
N PRO A 46 12.32 -1.03 -0.79
CA PRO A 46 12.77 -0.52 0.50
C PRO A 46 12.41 0.96 0.67
N TYR A 47 12.39 1.44 1.91
CA TYR A 47 12.30 2.87 2.18
C TYR A 47 13.60 3.56 1.79
N LEU A 48 13.47 4.62 1.01
CA LEU A 48 14.51 5.57 0.67
C LEU A 48 14.42 6.77 1.60
N GLY A 49 15.51 7.10 2.29
CA GLY A 49 15.65 8.38 2.98
C GLY A 49 15.80 9.50 1.96
N ILE A 50 15.02 10.57 2.11
CA ILE A 50 14.93 11.65 1.13
C ILE A 50 14.76 12.99 1.84
N SER A 51 15.40 14.04 1.31
CA SER A 51 15.21 15.39 1.84
C SER A 51 13.79 15.89 1.56
N PRO A 52 13.20 16.72 2.43
CA PRO A 52 11.93 17.36 2.15
C PRO A 52 12.01 18.29 0.93
N GLY A 53 10.94 18.38 0.17
CA GLY A 53 10.85 19.25 -1.01
C GLY A 53 9.99 18.68 -2.14
N MET A 54 9.94 19.41 -3.24
CA MET A 54 9.23 19.01 -4.46
C MET A 54 10.09 18.09 -5.32
N TYR A 55 9.53 16.96 -5.74
CA TYR A 55 10.18 16.01 -6.64
C TYR A 55 9.30 15.74 -7.85
N SER A 56 9.91 15.77 -9.04
CA SER A 56 9.29 15.24 -10.26
C SER A 56 9.41 13.73 -10.24
N VAL A 57 8.28 13.04 -10.35
CA VAL A 57 8.18 11.59 -10.44
C VAL A 57 7.76 11.20 -11.84
N LYS A 58 8.57 10.34 -12.47
CA LYS A 58 8.20 9.68 -13.71
C LYS A 58 8.27 8.18 -13.53
N VAL A 59 7.25 7.48 -14.01
CA VAL A 59 7.19 6.02 -14.02
C VAL A 59 7.03 5.56 -15.45
N TYR A 60 7.87 4.63 -15.87
CA TYR A 60 7.90 4.06 -17.21
C TYR A 60 7.70 2.55 -17.11
N PRO A 61 7.13 1.90 -18.14
CA PRO A 61 7.29 0.47 -18.31
C PRO A 61 8.78 0.08 -18.26
N ALA A 62 9.11 -1.02 -17.60
CA ALA A 62 10.50 -1.39 -17.33
C ALA A 62 11.32 -1.49 -18.63
N GLY A 63 12.50 -0.87 -18.62
CA GLY A 63 13.39 -0.83 -19.79
C GLY A 63 13.04 0.24 -20.83
N MET A 64 11.94 0.99 -20.65
CA MET A 64 11.58 2.12 -21.51
C MET A 64 11.98 3.47 -20.86
N THR A 65 12.15 4.50 -21.68
CA THR A 65 12.50 5.87 -21.23
C THR A 65 11.63 6.96 -21.87
N ASN A 66 10.72 6.56 -22.75
CA ASN A 66 9.76 7.36 -23.49
C ASN A 66 8.34 6.98 -23.05
N ASN A 67 7.39 7.92 -23.18
CA ASN A 67 5.98 7.74 -22.83
C ASN A 67 5.75 7.26 -21.38
N PRO A 68 6.04 8.11 -20.37
CA PRO A 68 5.80 7.74 -18.98
C PRO A 68 4.31 7.47 -18.73
N VAL A 69 4.01 6.41 -17.98
CA VAL A 69 2.64 6.08 -17.53
C VAL A 69 2.20 6.93 -16.34
N ILE A 70 3.17 7.47 -15.59
CA ILE A 70 2.95 8.49 -14.55
C ILE A 70 3.96 9.61 -14.80
N ASN A 71 3.51 10.86 -14.83
CA ASN A 71 4.35 12.05 -14.87
C ASN A 71 3.71 13.14 -13.99
N THR A 72 4.18 13.24 -12.75
CA THR A 72 3.59 14.15 -11.75
C THR A 72 4.67 14.70 -10.83
N ASN A 73 4.29 15.66 -9.98
CA ASN A 73 5.14 16.15 -8.91
C ASN A 73 4.59 15.70 -7.56
N ILE A 74 5.47 15.36 -6.62
CA ILE A 74 5.11 15.09 -5.23
C ILE A 74 5.80 16.07 -4.30
N ASP A 75 5.07 16.54 -3.29
CA ASP A 75 5.61 17.33 -2.17
C ASP A 75 5.97 16.38 -1.01
N ILE A 76 7.26 16.25 -0.74
CA ILE A 76 7.74 15.50 0.40
C ILE A 76 7.83 16.44 1.60
N ARG A 77 6.85 16.35 2.49
CA ARG A 77 6.83 17.14 3.72
C ARG A 77 7.94 16.72 4.69
N PRO A 78 8.45 17.62 5.55
CA PRO A 78 9.43 17.27 6.58
C PRO A 78 8.97 16.18 7.54
N ASN A 79 9.90 15.30 7.96
CA ASN A 79 9.69 14.24 8.95
C ASN A 79 8.54 13.27 8.64
N SER A 80 8.19 13.14 7.36
CA SER A 80 7.07 12.33 6.90
C SER A 80 7.53 10.94 6.44
N ILE A 81 6.60 9.98 6.44
CA ILE A 81 6.81 8.69 5.79
C ILE A 81 5.61 8.39 4.90
N TYR A 82 5.88 7.99 3.67
CA TYR A 82 4.85 7.63 2.71
C TYR A 82 5.18 6.34 1.95
N THR A 83 4.13 5.60 1.62
CA THR A 83 4.13 4.65 0.51
C THR A 83 3.52 5.37 -0.69
N ALA A 84 4.28 5.56 -1.77
CA ALA A 84 3.76 6.06 -3.03
C ALA A 84 3.35 4.86 -3.91
N ALA A 85 2.04 4.63 -4.02
CA ALA A 85 1.51 3.50 -4.77
C ALA A 85 1.17 3.91 -6.21
N ALA A 86 1.67 3.18 -7.21
CA ALA A 86 1.12 3.24 -8.56
C ALA A 86 -0.17 2.43 -8.57
N ILE A 87 -1.33 3.08 -8.73
CA ILE A 87 -2.66 2.47 -8.62
C ILE A 87 -3.48 2.76 -9.88
N GLY A 88 -4.66 2.15 -9.97
CA GLY A 88 -5.56 2.32 -11.12
C GLY A 88 -5.41 1.20 -12.14
N ARG A 89 -6.11 1.32 -13.26
CA ARG A 89 -6.08 0.32 -14.35
C ARG A 89 -4.94 0.65 -15.32
N LEU A 90 -4.54 -0.32 -16.15
CA LEU A 90 -3.43 -0.16 -17.12
C LEU A 90 -3.47 1.14 -17.95
N ASN A 91 -4.66 1.56 -18.37
CA ASN A 91 -4.85 2.75 -19.21
C ASN A 91 -5.11 4.04 -18.41
N ASP A 92 -5.14 3.95 -17.08
CA ASP A 92 -5.44 5.04 -16.16
C ASP A 92 -4.68 4.82 -14.83
N ILE A 93 -3.36 4.89 -14.91
CA ILE A 93 -2.46 4.71 -13.77
C ILE A 93 -2.15 6.07 -13.16
N GLU A 94 -2.27 6.17 -11.85
CA GLU A 94 -1.89 7.36 -11.08
C GLU A 94 -0.94 7.01 -9.93
N LEU A 95 -0.25 8.03 -9.41
CA LEU A 95 0.54 7.93 -8.19
C LEU A 95 -0.30 8.37 -7.00
N TYR A 96 -0.51 7.48 -6.04
CA TYR A 96 -1.28 7.76 -4.83
C TYR A 96 -0.39 7.70 -3.58
N PRO A 97 -0.15 8.84 -2.90
CA PRO A 97 0.65 8.87 -1.68
C PRO A 97 -0.17 8.44 -0.47
N ILE A 98 0.34 7.47 0.28
CA ILE A 98 -0.32 6.89 1.46
C ILE A 98 0.57 7.15 2.68
N PRO A 99 0.11 7.91 3.68
CA PRO A 99 0.89 8.15 4.89
C PRO A 99 1.19 6.85 5.63
N ASP A 100 2.43 6.65 6.06
CA ASP A 100 2.85 5.56 6.94
C ASP A 100 3.15 6.11 8.34
N PRO A 101 2.12 6.25 9.20
CA PRO A 101 2.28 6.88 10.50
C PRO A 101 3.17 6.02 11.41
N VAL A 102 3.99 6.72 12.17
CA VAL A 102 4.85 6.13 13.18
C VAL A 102 4.01 5.91 14.42
N ILE A 103 3.77 4.66 14.76
CA ILE A 103 3.10 4.32 16.01
C ILE A 103 3.96 3.32 16.77
N SER A 104 4.05 3.50 18.09
CA SER A 104 4.77 2.55 18.92
C SER A 104 4.06 1.19 18.87
N PRO A 105 4.81 0.08 18.68
CA PRO A 105 4.26 -1.24 18.86
C PRO A 105 3.70 -1.40 20.28
N VAL A 106 2.59 -2.14 20.40
CA VAL A 106 2.01 -2.48 21.70
C VAL A 106 2.50 -3.88 22.09
N PRO A 107 3.05 -4.07 23.31
CA PRO A 107 3.47 -5.39 23.77
C PRO A 107 2.37 -6.43 23.62
N ASN A 108 2.71 -7.59 23.07
CA ASN A 108 1.81 -8.74 22.90
C ASN A 108 0.51 -8.44 22.12
N LYS A 109 0.51 -7.42 21.26
CA LYS A 109 -0.57 -7.12 20.32
C LYS A 109 -0.02 -6.88 18.92
N THR A 110 -0.84 -7.12 17.92
CA THR A 110 -0.59 -6.70 16.54
C THR A 110 -1.55 -5.58 16.20
N ARG A 111 -1.01 -4.43 15.78
CA ARG A 111 -1.83 -3.36 15.24
C ARG A 111 -1.97 -3.55 13.74
N ILE A 112 -3.19 -3.47 13.23
CA ILE A 112 -3.46 -3.55 11.80
C ILE A 112 -4.27 -2.33 11.35
N ARG A 113 -4.02 -1.88 10.13
CA ARG A 113 -4.90 -0.99 9.37
C ARG A 113 -5.13 -1.57 7.97
N PHE A 114 -6.16 -1.10 7.30
CA PHE A 114 -6.47 -1.50 5.94
C PHE A 114 -6.32 -0.34 4.97
N VAL A 115 -5.94 -0.63 3.73
CA VAL A 115 -5.78 0.31 2.62
C VAL A 115 -6.42 -0.31 1.39
N HIS A 116 -7.39 0.37 0.79
CA HIS A 116 -8.13 -0.17 -0.34
C HIS A 116 -7.68 0.44 -1.67
N LEU A 117 -6.98 -0.34 -2.49
CA LEU A 117 -6.41 0.09 -3.77
C LEU A 117 -6.93 -0.74 -4.98
N SER A 118 -8.06 -1.45 -4.84
CA SER A 118 -8.68 -2.18 -5.96
C SER A 118 -9.71 -1.28 -6.65
N PRO A 119 -9.47 -0.83 -7.90
CA PRO A 119 -10.24 0.26 -8.52
C PRO A 119 -11.62 -0.15 -9.05
N ASN A 120 -11.93 -1.45 -9.15
CA ASN A 120 -13.24 -1.93 -9.58
C ASN A 120 -14.05 -2.57 -8.45
N ALA A 121 -13.53 -2.55 -7.23
CA ALA A 121 -14.23 -3.01 -6.05
C ALA A 121 -15.19 -1.94 -5.54
N PRO A 122 -16.37 -2.32 -5.01
CA PRO A 122 -17.20 -1.42 -4.22
C PRO A 122 -16.50 -1.12 -2.88
N ALA A 123 -17.12 -0.28 -2.03
CA ALA A 123 -16.72 -0.20 -0.63
C ALA A 123 -16.74 -1.59 0.03
N VAL A 124 -15.77 -1.83 0.91
CA VAL A 124 -15.60 -3.14 1.54
C VAL A 124 -15.62 -3.11 3.06
N ASP A 125 -16.23 -4.14 3.63
CA ASP A 125 -16.10 -4.50 5.04
C ASP A 125 -15.01 -5.57 5.17
N ILE A 126 -14.06 -5.32 6.07
CA ILE A 126 -13.01 -6.28 6.41
C ILE A 126 -13.44 -7.02 7.66
N THR A 127 -13.60 -8.33 7.53
CA THR A 127 -14.18 -9.18 8.56
C THR A 127 -13.28 -10.38 8.88
N LEU A 128 -13.50 -10.96 10.06
CA LEU A 128 -13.03 -12.30 10.38
C LEU A 128 -14.03 -13.33 9.87
N ALA A 129 -13.59 -14.59 9.72
CA ALA A 129 -14.45 -15.68 9.25
C ALA A 129 -15.70 -15.94 10.12
N ASN A 130 -15.70 -15.53 11.39
CA ASN A 130 -16.87 -15.60 12.28
C ASN A 130 -17.85 -14.42 12.11
N GLY A 131 -17.64 -13.55 11.12
CA GLY A 131 -18.46 -12.37 10.86
C GLY A 131 -18.10 -11.13 11.67
N SER A 132 -17.11 -11.20 12.58
CA SER A 132 -16.66 -10.01 13.33
C SER A 132 -16.08 -8.97 12.37
N VAL A 133 -16.67 -7.77 12.34
CA VAL A 133 -16.20 -6.66 11.51
C VAL A 133 -15.01 -5.97 12.17
N LEU A 134 -13.92 -5.83 11.40
CA LEU A 134 -12.70 -5.13 11.81
C LEU A 134 -12.68 -3.69 11.28
N PHE A 135 -13.08 -3.52 10.03
CA PHE A 135 -13.22 -2.24 9.34
C PHE A 135 -14.49 -2.30 8.49
N SER A 136 -15.23 -1.21 8.41
CA SER A 136 -16.48 -1.11 7.66
C SER A 136 -16.42 0.03 6.64
N ASP A 137 -17.12 -0.13 5.53
CA ASP A 137 -17.34 0.90 4.50
C ASP A 137 -16.05 1.57 4.01
N VAL A 138 -15.00 0.77 3.78
CA VAL A 138 -13.72 1.33 3.28
C VAL A 138 -13.82 1.47 1.78
N MET A 139 -13.84 2.71 1.28
CA MET A 139 -13.95 3.02 -0.15
C MET A 139 -12.60 2.91 -0.87
N TYR A 140 -12.62 2.86 -2.22
CA TYR A 140 -11.40 2.91 -3.03
C TYR A 140 -10.60 4.19 -2.71
N LYS A 141 -9.28 4.02 -2.57
CA LYS A 141 -8.31 5.05 -2.12
C LYS A 141 -8.48 5.48 -0.66
N GLU A 142 -9.27 4.77 0.14
CA GLU A 142 -9.28 5.00 1.59
C GLU A 142 -8.29 4.11 2.32
N TYR A 143 -7.90 4.58 3.50
CA TYR A 143 -7.14 3.84 4.48
C TYR A 143 -7.67 4.11 5.88
N THR A 144 -7.66 3.07 6.71
CA THR A 144 -8.22 3.13 8.06
C THR A 144 -7.19 3.60 9.08
N THR A 145 -7.67 3.94 10.27
CA THR A 145 -6.81 3.99 11.46
C THR A 145 -6.43 2.58 11.90
N TYR A 146 -5.47 2.48 12.83
CA TYR A 146 -5.03 1.20 13.37
C TYR A 146 -5.96 0.70 14.48
N ILE A 147 -6.34 -0.57 14.41
CA ILE A 147 -6.94 -1.32 15.52
C ILE A 147 -5.93 -2.32 16.08
N SER A 148 -6.17 -2.82 17.30
CA SER A 148 -5.30 -3.82 17.94
C SER A 148 -5.98 -5.18 18.00
N LEU A 149 -5.30 -6.22 17.51
CA LEU A 149 -5.72 -7.60 17.61
C LEU A 149 -4.73 -8.40 18.46
N PRO A 150 -5.18 -9.46 19.15
CA PRO A 150 -4.28 -10.48 19.66
C PRO A 150 -3.39 -11.05 18.53
N PRO A 151 -2.15 -11.45 18.85
CA PRO A 151 -1.37 -12.27 17.94
C PRO A 151 -2.06 -13.60 17.71
N GLY A 152 -1.97 -14.15 16.51
CA GLY A 152 -2.67 -15.38 16.17
C GLY A 152 -2.78 -15.62 14.67
N ARG A 153 -3.49 -16.68 14.31
CA ARG A 153 -3.83 -17.02 12.93
C ARG A 153 -5.27 -16.64 12.67
N TYR A 154 -5.49 -15.86 11.62
CA TYR A 154 -6.79 -15.34 11.24
C TYR A 154 -7.11 -15.72 9.80
N THR A 155 -8.41 -15.83 9.51
CA THR A 155 -8.93 -15.75 8.15
C THR A 155 -9.55 -14.37 8.00
N LEU A 156 -9.01 -13.56 7.09
CA LEU A 156 -9.52 -12.24 6.77
C LEU A 156 -10.38 -12.32 5.52
N GLN A 157 -11.50 -11.60 5.52
CA GLN A 157 -12.43 -11.54 4.40
C GLN A 157 -12.70 -10.09 4.04
N ALA A 158 -12.69 -9.77 2.75
CA ALA A 158 -13.27 -8.54 2.22
C ALA A 158 -14.66 -8.86 1.69
N ARG A 159 -15.67 -8.16 2.19
CA ARG A 159 -17.08 -8.29 1.79
C ARG A 159 -17.55 -7.00 1.16
N ALA A 160 -18.45 -7.06 0.19
CA ALA A 160 -19.10 -5.85 -0.30
C ALA A 160 -19.93 -5.24 0.83
N THR A 161 -19.69 -3.96 1.15
CA THR A 161 -20.30 -3.29 2.31
C THR A 161 -21.82 -3.41 2.31
N GLY A 162 -22.38 -3.72 3.48
CA GLY A 162 -23.83 -3.88 3.66
C GLY A 162 -24.40 -5.19 3.10
N THR A 163 -23.55 -6.13 2.68
CA THR A 163 -23.97 -7.44 2.15
C THR A 163 -23.19 -8.59 2.77
N GLU A 164 -23.67 -9.82 2.60
CA GLU A 164 -22.91 -11.03 2.99
C GLU A 164 -21.92 -11.50 1.92
N ASN A 165 -21.89 -10.87 0.74
CA ASN A 165 -21.09 -11.30 -0.40
C ASN A 165 -19.58 -11.17 -0.11
N ILE A 166 -18.87 -12.29 -0.09
CA ILE A 166 -17.41 -12.34 0.12
C ILE A 166 -16.72 -12.15 -1.23
N LEU A 167 -16.01 -11.04 -1.38
CA LEU A 167 -15.25 -10.69 -2.58
C LEU A 167 -13.86 -11.34 -2.57
N LEU A 168 -13.26 -11.46 -1.39
CA LEU A 168 -11.95 -12.07 -1.18
C LEU A 168 -11.89 -12.77 0.17
N ASN A 169 -11.41 -14.01 0.18
CA ASN A 169 -11.18 -14.80 1.40
C ASN A 169 -9.71 -15.17 1.50
N VAL A 170 -9.03 -14.66 2.54
CA VAL A 170 -7.59 -14.86 2.77
C VAL A 170 -7.40 -15.69 4.05
N PRO A 171 -7.24 -17.02 3.94
CA PRO A 171 -6.98 -17.85 5.10
C PRO A 171 -5.54 -17.69 5.59
N ASN A 172 -5.27 -18.17 6.81
CA ASN A 172 -3.91 -18.37 7.33
C ASN A 172 -3.06 -17.10 7.51
N VAL A 173 -3.68 -15.94 7.71
CA VAL A 173 -2.98 -14.69 8.03
C VAL A 173 -2.39 -14.79 9.44
N VAL A 174 -1.06 -14.80 9.56
CA VAL A 174 -0.37 -14.90 10.85
C VAL A 174 0.01 -13.50 11.35
N LEU A 175 -0.66 -13.06 12.42
CA LEU A 175 -0.35 -11.82 13.12
C LEU A 175 0.65 -12.12 14.26
N ARG A 176 1.87 -11.58 14.11
CA ARG A 176 2.95 -11.72 15.12
C ARG A 176 2.88 -10.60 16.15
N PRO A 177 3.22 -10.86 17.43
CA PRO A 177 3.15 -9.86 18.49
C PRO A 177 4.09 -8.67 18.24
N SER A 178 3.74 -7.52 18.80
CA SER A 178 4.54 -6.30 18.82
C SER A 178 4.91 -5.83 17.41
N ARG A 179 3.90 -5.74 16.54
CA ARG A 179 4.02 -5.28 15.14
C ARG A 179 2.88 -4.34 14.78
N ASN A 180 3.16 -3.40 13.87
CA ASN A 180 2.16 -2.59 13.19
C ASN A 180 2.18 -2.96 11.72
N LEU A 181 1.02 -3.28 11.14
CA LEU A 181 0.88 -3.75 9.77
C LEU A 181 -0.15 -2.91 9.02
N SER A 182 0.17 -2.58 7.77
CA SER A 182 -0.81 -2.06 6.81
C SER A 182 -1.13 -3.17 5.84
N ILE A 183 -2.42 -3.48 5.69
CA ILE A 183 -2.93 -4.50 4.78
C ILE A 183 -3.46 -3.78 3.54
N TYR A 184 -2.93 -4.10 2.37
CA TYR A 184 -3.31 -3.48 1.11
C TYR A 184 -4.17 -4.44 0.30
N ALA A 185 -5.38 -4.04 -0.07
CA ALA A 185 -6.16 -4.75 -1.08
C ALA A 185 -5.84 -4.16 -2.46
N VAL A 186 -5.27 -4.98 -3.34
CA VAL A 186 -4.89 -4.65 -4.72
C VAL A 186 -5.49 -5.69 -5.66
N GLY A 187 -5.61 -5.38 -6.94
CA GLY A 187 -6.19 -6.29 -7.93
C GLY A 187 -7.52 -5.79 -8.48
N LEU A 188 -8.11 -6.59 -9.37
CA LEU A 188 -9.45 -6.38 -9.90
C LEU A 188 -10.35 -7.53 -9.46
N ILE A 189 -11.55 -7.22 -8.96
CA ILE A 189 -12.57 -8.23 -8.68
C ILE A 189 -12.91 -8.96 -9.98
N GLY A 190 -12.97 -10.29 -9.92
CA GLY A 190 -13.35 -11.14 -11.04
C GLY A 190 -12.22 -11.43 -12.04
N GLU A 191 -11.02 -10.90 -11.82
CA GLU A 191 -9.86 -11.14 -12.67
C GLU A 191 -8.74 -11.83 -11.89
N THR A 192 -7.90 -12.59 -12.60
CA THR A 192 -6.68 -13.16 -12.00
C THR A 192 -5.64 -12.05 -11.78
N PRO A 193 -5.01 -11.96 -10.59
CA PRO A 193 -3.90 -11.04 -10.38
C PRO A 193 -2.77 -11.38 -11.36
N SER A 194 -2.36 -10.41 -12.19
CA SER A 194 -1.22 -10.49 -13.11
C SER A 194 -0.29 -9.31 -12.89
#